data_AF-A0A022XGF1-F1
#
_entry.id   AF-A0A022XGF1-F1
#
_cell.length_a   1.000
_cell.length_b   1.000
_cell.length_c   1.000
_cell.angle_alpha   90.00
_cell.angle_beta   90.00
_cell.angle_gamma   90.00
#
_symmetry.space_group_name_H-M   'P 1'
#
loop_
_entity.id
_entity.type
_entity.pdbx_description
1 polymer ?
#
loop_
_entity_poly.entity_id
_entity_poly.type
_entity_poly.pdbx_seq_one_letter_code
_entity_poly.pdbx_strand_id
1 'polypeptide(L)'
;MAKVVYKESAVLNIPSERALGLHANHREICRYQGADDPIFREVAARLQQLVELGPLRNDARVFLPWDVTPHFTGRRDYIKKIHDVFSGSKGRRIVAIHGDGGMGKTEIALKYARENEHRYDYVLFANSTNIQSLESDFSDLHEKLGFPPNITRAVEDIKQFLRLERCWLMILDNDNDWLAFNRFGFPETGHGHIIITCRARVHTSDPRITMALPMNPLKPMEAKDLLFSRAGIDTKDRLSWELQAKDVIKRMGCQPLAVDSAAAYILCNNITIHEYLNALKGRKISRRLLSYRPKGSKYQTSVETIIQMALDEIKKSPDAFRLLNILVWLDRTKTTISFLKRAVFPQPRWGPDGQVEMRDPQRSYVPSDLISLINGPSFQLALKELQSYSLIASDEIFQDGRSLRSNDAIVLHPLTYFYIRESLSPDRMLENAIHALSLVVHAYPIMQAGLDQR
;
A
#
# COMPACT_ATOMS: atom_id res chain seq x y z
N MET A 1 3.64 46.59 31.13
CA MET A 1 3.58 45.15 31.47
C MET A 1 4.11 44.36 30.29
N ALA A 2 5.20 43.61 30.46
CA ALA A 2 5.73 42.75 29.40
C ALA A 2 4.71 41.63 29.11
N LYS A 3 4.42 41.35 27.84
CA LYS A 3 3.57 40.22 27.46
C LYS A 3 4.25 38.92 27.92
N VAL A 4 3.67 38.27 28.92
CA VAL A 4 4.04 36.92 29.33
C VAL A 4 3.58 36.00 28.20
N VAL A 5 4.53 35.27 27.62
CA VAL A 5 4.26 34.26 26.61
C VAL A 5 3.70 33.05 27.32
N TYR A 6 2.52 32.59 26.90
CA TYR A 6 1.83 31.47 27.53
C TYR A 6 2.68 30.20 27.43
N LYS A 7 2.73 29.41 28.52
CA LYS A 7 3.55 28.18 28.61
C LYS A 7 3.27 27.24 27.44
N GLU A 8 2.01 27.17 27.00
CA GLU A 8 1.57 26.30 25.91
C GLU A 8 2.22 26.66 24.55
N SER A 9 2.75 27.88 24.39
CA SER A 9 3.44 28.30 23.15
C SER A 9 4.94 28.00 23.14
N ALA A 10 5.50 27.50 24.25
CA ALA A 10 6.90 27.16 24.40
C ALA A 10 7.14 25.65 24.64
N VAL A 11 6.09 24.84 24.56
CA VAL A 11 6.13 23.37 24.73
C VAL A 11 5.49 22.69 23.52
N LEU A 12 6.06 21.56 23.09
CA LEU A 12 5.62 20.74 21.98
C LEU A 12 4.58 19.68 22.39
N ASN A 13 4.39 19.46 23.70
CA ASN A 13 3.47 18.48 24.30
C ASN A 13 3.72 17.04 23.82
N ILE A 14 4.99 16.64 23.67
CA ILE A 14 5.36 15.26 23.36
C ILE A 14 5.76 14.50 24.64
N PRO A 15 5.52 13.17 24.74
CA PRO A 15 5.71 12.41 26.00
C PRO A 15 7.12 12.43 26.60
N SER A 16 8.13 12.70 25.77
CA SER A 16 9.55 12.77 26.15
C SER A 16 10.07 14.19 26.33
N GLU A 17 9.20 15.21 26.25
CA GLU A 17 9.60 16.61 26.38
C GLU A 17 9.94 16.96 27.82
N ARG A 18 11.13 17.53 28.02
CA ARG A 18 11.55 18.15 29.28
C ARG A 18 11.63 19.66 29.09
N ALA A 19 10.64 20.37 29.62
CA ALA A 19 10.63 21.83 29.60
C ALA A 19 11.59 22.40 30.66
N LEU A 20 12.48 23.30 30.26
CA LEU A 20 13.33 24.07 31.16
C LEU A 20 12.76 25.48 31.30
N GLY A 21 12.29 25.82 32.51
CA GLY A 21 11.74 27.15 32.79
C GLY A 21 12.86 28.18 32.91
N LEU A 22 12.74 29.28 32.17
CA LEU A 22 13.74 30.35 32.15
C LEU A 22 13.08 31.69 32.44
N HIS A 23 13.68 32.47 33.35
CA HIS A 23 13.33 33.87 33.55
C HIS A 23 14.08 34.76 32.54
N ALA A 24 13.76 34.59 31.26
CA ALA A 24 14.38 35.31 30.17
C ALA A 24 13.34 35.78 29.15
N ASN A 25 13.61 36.91 28.49
CA ASN A 25 12.84 37.35 27.33
C ASN A 25 13.37 36.68 26.05
N HIS A 26 12.68 36.86 24.91
CA HIS A 26 13.09 36.28 23.63
C HIS A 26 14.51 36.67 23.17
N ARG A 27 15.09 37.76 23.67
CA ARG A 27 16.46 38.19 23.32
C ARG A 27 17.53 37.51 24.19
N GLU A 28 17.15 37.02 25.36
CA GLU A 28 18.05 36.51 26.39
C GLU A 28 17.97 35.00 26.56
N ILE A 29 16.90 34.35 26.08
CA ILE A 29 16.62 32.92 26.29
C ILE A 29 17.72 31.98 25.76
N CYS A 30 18.54 32.43 24.81
CA CYS A 30 19.70 31.68 24.29
C CYS A 30 21.05 32.38 24.56
N ARG A 31 21.10 33.32 25.53
CA ARG A 31 22.32 34.00 25.93
C ARG A 31 22.70 33.57 27.35
N TYR A 32 23.85 32.92 27.45
CA TYR A 32 24.40 32.45 28.71
C TYR A 32 25.48 33.40 29.20
N GLN A 33 25.62 33.57 30.52
CA GLN A 33 26.64 34.46 31.08
C GLN A 33 28.07 33.91 30.92
N GLY A 34 28.21 32.61 30.63
CA GLY A 34 29.48 31.93 30.41
C GLY A 34 29.33 30.42 30.50
N ALA A 35 30.45 29.70 30.45
CA ALA A 35 30.47 28.23 30.54
C ALA A 35 30.02 27.69 31.92
N ASP A 36 30.04 28.54 32.95
CA ASP A 36 29.64 28.18 34.30
C ASP A 36 28.15 28.44 34.61
N ASP A 37 27.42 29.00 33.65
CA ASP A 37 25.98 29.22 33.77
C ASP A 37 25.25 27.87 34.01
N PRO A 38 24.44 27.74 35.08
CA PRO A 38 23.77 26.49 35.42
C PRO A 38 22.91 25.92 34.29
N ILE A 39 22.22 26.79 33.56
CA ILE A 39 21.35 26.41 32.43
C ILE A 39 22.22 25.99 31.25
N PHE A 40 23.30 26.72 30.97
CA PHE A 40 24.24 26.33 29.93
C PHE A 40 24.82 24.94 30.20
N ARG A 41 25.24 24.66 31.44
CA ARG A 41 25.76 23.35 31.84
C ARG A 41 24.73 22.24 31.66
N GLU A 42 23.49 22.49 32.04
CA GLU A 42 22.41 21.50 31.88
C GLU A 42 22.12 21.21 30.40
N VAL A 43 22.01 22.25 29.56
CA VAL A 43 21.82 22.11 28.11
C VAL A 43 23.03 21.44 27.46
N ALA A 44 24.25 21.86 27.79
CA ALA A 44 25.49 21.33 27.24
C ALA A 44 25.69 19.86 27.65
N ALA A 45 25.46 19.50 28.90
CA ALA A 45 25.54 18.11 29.37
C ALA A 45 24.51 17.22 28.65
N ARG A 46 23.29 17.72 28.41
CA ARG A 46 22.29 16.98 27.66
C ARG A 46 22.66 16.83 26.18
N LEU A 47 23.18 17.89 25.55
CA LEU A 47 23.69 17.83 24.18
C LEU A 47 24.87 16.87 24.07
N GLN A 48 25.80 16.87 25.02
CA GLN A 48 26.90 15.91 25.09
C GLN A 48 26.39 14.49 25.24
N GLN A 49 25.41 14.25 26.13
CA GLN A 49 24.78 12.95 26.27
C GLN A 49 24.09 12.50 24.96
N LEU A 50 23.42 13.40 24.24
CA LEU A 50 22.81 13.11 22.94
C LEU A 50 23.85 12.83 21.84
N VAL A 51 25.01 13.48 21.92
CA VAL A 51 26.13 13.23 21.00
C VAL A 51 26.81 11.89 21.33
N GLU A 52 27.01 11.56 22.61
CA GLU A 52 27.62 10.31 23.09
C GLU A 52 26.72 9.09 22.87
N LEU A 53 25.40 9.23 23.05
CA LEU A 53 24.42 8.19 22.69
C LEU A 53 24.40 7.92 21.18
N GLY A 54 25.01 8.80 20.37
CA GLY A 54 24.81 8.82 18.93
C GLY A 54 23.35 9.09 18.55
N PRO A 55 22.98 9.07 17.26
CA PRO A 55 21.59 8.85 16.92
C PRO A 55 21.15 7.57 17.64
N LEU A 56 20.13 7.66 18.50
CA LEU A 56 19.44 6.48 19.00
C LEU A 56 19.09 5.66 17.75
N ARG A 57 19.82 4.57 17.50
CA ARG A 57 19.43 3.58 16.50
C ARG A 57 18.22 2.86 17.06
N ASN A 58 17.11 3.57 17.10
CA ASN A 58 15.82 2.93 17.05
C ASN A 58 15.77 2.22 15.71
N ASP A 59 15.24 1.00 15.71
CA ASP A 59 14.79 0.36 14.48
C ASP A 59 14.00 1.41 13.68
N ALA A 60 14.26 1.50 12.38
CA ALA A 60 13.58 2.45 11.50
C ALA A 60 12.08 2.41 11.76
N ARG A 61 11.42 3.56 11.89
CA ARG A 61 9.95 3.58 11.95
C ARG A 61 9.42 3.36 10.54
N VAL A 62 9.02 2.12 10.27
CA VAL A 62 8.58 1.67 8.95
C VAL A 62 7.06 1.66 8.87
N PHE A 63 6.53 2.47 7.95
CA PHE A 63 5.11 2.63 7.67
C PHE A 63 4.81 2.16 6.24
N LEU A 64 5.12 0.89 5.97
CA LEU A 64 4.76 0.24 4.70
C LEU A 64 3.36 -0.38 4.82
N PRO A 65 2.58 -0.40 3.73
CA PRO A 65 1.19 -0.84 3.77
C PRO A 65 1.06 -2.37 3.68
N TRP A 66 2.09 -3.06 3.19
CA TRP A 66 2.23 -4.51 3.14
C TRP A 66 3.69 -4.90 2.89
N ASP A 67 4.03 -6.18 3.11
CA ASP A 67 5.36 -6.71 2.82
C ASP A 67 5.54 -7.19 1.36
N VAL A 68 6.80 -7.38 0.96
CA VAL A 68 7.18 -7.86 -0.36
C VAL A 68 6.71 -9.30 -0.54
N THR A 69 6.23 -9.62 -1.75
CA THR A 69 5.84 -11.01 -2.06
C THR A 69 6.96 -12.01 -1.76
N PRO A 70 6.66 -13.17 -1.11
CA PRO A 70 7.67 -14.19 -0.83
C PRO A 70 8.25 -14.82 -2.11
N HIS A 71 7.57 -14.64 -3.25
CA HIS A 71 8.00 -15.13 -4.57
C HIS A 71 8.77 -14.09 -5.38
N PHE A 72 9.29 -13.03 -4.74
CA PHE A 72 10.07 -12.00 -5.42
C PHE A 72 11.34 -12.60 -6.04
N THR A 73 11.54 -12.39 -7.35
CA THR A 73 12.69 -12.92 -8.10
C THR A 73 13.34 -11.86 -8.97
N GLY A 74 14.66 -11.99 -9.18
CA GLY A 74 15.42 -11.12 -10.08
C GLY A 74 15.51 -9.67 -9.59
N ARG A 75 15.53 -8.72 -10.55
CA ARG A 75 15.45 -7.26 -10.33
C ARG A 75 16.56 -6.63 -9.48
N ARG A 76 17.62 -7.37 -9.16
CA ARG A 76 18.79 -6.87 -8.42
C ARG A 76 19.45 -5.68 -9.11
N ASP A 77 19.40 -5.62 -10.44
CA ASP A 77 19.90 -4.49 -11.22
C ASP A 77 19.10 -3.20 -11.00
N TYR A 78 17.77 -3.29 -10.83
CA TYR A 78 16.93 -2.14 -10.50
C TYR A 78 17.19 -1.66 -9.08
N ILE A 79 17.21 -2.59 -8.11
CA ILE A 79 17.49 -2.29 -6.69
C ILE A 79 18.87 -1.64 -6.56
N LYS A 80 19.89 -2.20 -7.23
CA LYS A 80 21.23 -1.63 -7.26
C LYS A 80 21.23 -0.21 -7.84
N LYS A 81 20.55 0.04 -8.97
CA LYS A 81 20.47 1.40 -9.54
C LYS A 81 19.82 2.41 -8.59
N ILE A 82 18.75 2.00 -7.90
CA ILE A 82 18.11 2.85 -6.87
C ILE A 82 19.12 3.13 -5.74
N HIS A 83 19.80 2.08 -5.25
CA HIS A 83 20.82 2.18 -4.21
C HIS A 83 21.97 3.11 -4.60
N ASP A 84 22.50 2.98 -5.83
CA ASP A 84 23.61 3.78 -6.33
C ASP A 84 23.22 5.28 -6.38
N VAL A 85 22.01 5.59 -6.84
CA VAL A 85 21.49 6.97 -6.86
C VAL A 85 21.33 7.53 -5.44
N PHE A 86 20.81 6.74 -4.51
CA PHE A 86 20.60 7.13 -3.12
C PHE A 86 21.87 7.09 -2.25
N SER A 87 22.99 6.60 -2.80
CA SER A 87 24.29 6.57 -2.10
C SER A 87 25.24 7.67 -2.60
N GLY A 88 24.86 8.42 -3.64
CA GLY A 88 25.60 9.59 -4.10
C GLY A 88 25.58 10.76 -3.11
N SER A 89 26.54 11.68 -3.22
CA SER A 89 26.67 12.81 -2.29
C SER A 89 25.64 13.93 -2.53
N LYS A 90 25.10 14.46 -1.40
CA LYS A 90 24.30 15.68 -1.17
C LYS A 90 23.02 15.86 -2.02
N GLY A 91 21.96 16.35 -1.38
CA GLY A 91 20.69 16.73 -1.99
C GLY A 91 19.60 15.66 -1.85
N ARG A 92 18.33 16.09 -1.82
CA ARG A 92 17.18 15.19 -1.93
C ARG A 92 17.23 14.45 -3.26
N ARG A 93 17.05 13.13 -3.24
CA ARG A 93 17.11 12.28 -4.44
C ARG A 93 15.75 11.68 -4.73
N ILE A 94 15.38 11.70 -6.01
CA ILE A 94 14.08 11.22 -6.47
C ILE A 94 14.30 10.22 -7.59
N VAL A 95 13.83 8.99 -7.38
CA VAL A 95 13.81 7.94 -8.41
C VAL A 95 12.37 7.67 -8.84
N ALA A 96 12.09 7.86 -10.12
CA ALA A 96 10.79 7.56 -10.71
C ALA A 96 10.85 6.22 -11.46
N ILE A 97 10.22 5.19 -10.91
CA ILE A 97 10.08 3.88 -11.55
C ILE A 97 8.82 3.92 -12.41
N HIS A 98 8.96 3.75 -13.72
CA HIS A 98 7.83 3.88 -14.63
C HIS A 98 7.70 2.71 -15.60
N GLY A 99 6.47 2.37 -15.96
CA GLY A 99 6.17 1.26 -16.87
C GLY A 99 4.73 0.78 -16.78
N ASP A 100 4.37 -0.19 -17.61
CA ASP A 100 3.01 -0.72 -17.69
C ASP A 100 2.54 -1.36 -16.37
N GLY A 101 1.23 -1.57 -16.25
CA GLY A 101 0.63 -2.28 -15.09
C GLY A 101 1.21 -3.68 -14.90
N GLY A 102 1.16 -4.24 -13.69
CA GLY A 102 1.61 -5.62 -13.45
C GLY A 102 3.12 -5.89 -13.63
N MET A 103 3.93 -4.85 -13.88
CA MET A 103 5.38 -4.99 -14.04
C MET A 103 6.13 -5.16 -12.71
N GLY A 104 5.52 -4.94 -11.55
CA GLY A 104 6.17 -5.08 -10.24
C GLY A 104 6.90 -3.83 -9.74
N LYS A 105 6.45 -2.63 -10.15
CA LYS A 105 7.07 -1.35 -9.72
C LYS A 105 6.98 -1.16 -8.20
N THR A 106 5.78 -1.37 -7.64
CA THR A 106 5.51 -1.29 -6.21
C THR A 106 6.34 -2.31 -5.44
N GLU A 107 6.40 -3.56 -5.91
CA GLU A 107 7.24 -4.61 -5.30
C GLU A 107 8.73 -4.22 -5.25
N ILE A 108 9.28 -3.56 -6.28
CA ILE A 108 10.67 -3.09 -6.22
C ILE A 108 10.85 -1.98 -5.19
N ALA A 109 9.90 -1.03 -5.11
CA ALA A 109 9.96 0.05 -4.12
C ALA A 109 9.94 -0.50 -2.69
N LEU A 110 9.04 -1.44 -2.42
CA LEU A 110 8.95 -2.14 -1.14
C LEU A 110 10.20 -2.97 -0.84
N LYS A 111 10.71 -3.72 -1.83
CA LYS A 111 11.93 -4.53 -1.69
C LYS A 111 13.15 -3.67 -1.39
N TYR A 112 13.29 -2.53 -2.07
CA TYR A 112 14.35 -1.58 -1.78
C TYR A 112 14.24 -1.05 -0.35
N ALA A 113 13.04 -0.61 0.07
CA ALA A 113 12.80 -0.13 1.42
C ALA A 113 13.21 -1.17 2.46
N ARG A 114 12.69 -2.39 2.36
CA ARG A 114 12.97 -3.52 3.26
C ARG A 114 14.47 -3.87 3.35
N GLU A 115 15.17 -3.93 2.22
CA GLU A 115 16.61 -4.24 2.20
C GLU A 115 17.49 -3.10 2.74
N ASN A 116 16.95 -1.87 2.80
CA ASN A 116 17.69 -0.66 3.16
C ASN A 116 17.09 0.07 4.37
N GLU A 117 16.22 -0.56 5.17
CA GLU A 117 15.53 0.09 6.31
C GLU A 117 16.53 0.68 7.30
N HIS A 118 17.63 -0.04 7.56
CA HIS A 118 18.73 0.38 8.43
C HIS A 118 19.43 1.69 8.03
N ARG A 119 19.14 2.25 6.85
CA ARG A 119 19.67 3.53 6.37
C ARG A 119 18.77 4.72 6.68
N TYR A 120 17.56 4.48 7.18
CA TYR A 120 16.54 5.48 7.39
C TYR A 120 16.05 5.46 8.83
N ASP A 121 15.76 6.62 9.38
CA ASP A 121 15.03 6.76 10.64
C ASP A 121 13.52 6.53 10.39
N TYR A 122 13.04 6.90 9.19
CA TYR A 122 11.65 6.79 8.77
C TYR A 122 11.50 6.25 7.35
N VAL A 123 10.66 5.24 7.18
CA VAL A 123 10.21 4.75 5.87
C VAL A 123 8.72 4.95 5.78
N LEU A 124 8.28 5.78 4.83
CA LEU A 124 6.90 6.22 4.68
C LEU A 124 6.36 5.79 3.33
N PHE A 125 5.08 5.44 3.27
CA PHE A 125 4.38 5.10 2.05
C PHE A 125 3.08 5.88 1.93
N ALA A 126 2.78 6.38 0.73
CA ALA A 126 1.47 6.91 0.41
C ALA A 126 1.04 6.56 -1.03
N ASN A 127 -0.23 6.18 -1.16
CA ASN A 127 -0.92 5.95 -2.41
C ASN A 127 -1.32 7.29 -3.04
N SER A 128 -0.66 7.61 -4.14
CA SER A 128 -0.84 8.85 -4.91
C SER A 128 -1.75 8.66 -6.13
N THR A 129 -2.62 7.65 -6.13
CA THR A 129 -3.55 7.38 -7.25
C THR A 129 -4.50 8.56 -7.52
N ASN A 130 -4.97 9.23 -6.46
CA ASN A 130 -5.82 10.41 -6.53
C ASN A 130 -5.67 11.23 -5.23
N ILE A 131 -6.31 12.41 -5.19
CA ILE A 131 -6.20 13.36 -4.08
C ILE A 131 -6.72 12.76 -2.78
N GLN A 132 -7.87 12.09 -2.84
CA GLN A 132 -8.54 11.54 -1.66
C GLN A 132 -7.72 10.41 -1.04
N SER A 133 -7.18 9.49 -1.85
CA SER A 133 -6.29 8.43 -1.38
C SER A 133 -5.03 9.00 -0.74
N LEU A 134 -4.44 10.03 -1.36
CA LEU A 134 -3.21 10.64 -0.86
C LEU A 134 -3.46 11.40 0.45
N GLU A 135 -4.49 12.24 0.53
CA GLU A 135 -4.88 12.95 1.77
C GLU A 135 -5.19 11.97 2.90
N SER A 136 -5.88 10.88 2.60
CA SER A 136 -6.18 9.85 3.57
C SER A 136 -4.91 9.17 4.09
N ASP A 137 -3.96 8.83 3.22
CA ASP A 137 -2.67 8.23 3.65
C ASP A 137 -1.81 9.22 4.44
N PHE A 138 -1.80 10.51 4.08
CA PHE A 138 -1.14 11.54 4.90
C PHE A 138 -1.80 11.68 6.27
N SER A 139 -3.12 11.55 6.36
CA SER A 139 -3.84 11.55 7.64
C SER A 139 -3.50 10.33 8.49
N ASP A 140 -3.44 9.14 7.88
CA ASP A 140 -3.05 7.90 8.55
C ASP A 140 -1.59 7.98 9.06
N LEU A 141 -0.68 8.53 8.26
CA LEU A 141 0.71 8.77 8.65
C LEU A 141 0.79 9.80 9.79
N HIS A 142 -0.04 10.84 9.78
CA HIS A 142 -0.07 11.87 10.83
C HIS A 142 -0.45 11.27 12.18
N GLU A 143 -1.50 10.44 12.23
CA GLU A 143 -1.86 9.69 13.44
C GLU A 143 -0.73 8.76 13.87
N LYS A 144 -0.18 7.96 12.95
CA LYS A 144 0.86 6.96 13.24
C LYS A 144 2.19 7.57 13.70
N LEU A 145 2.50 8.79 13.26
CA LEU A 145 3.67 9.55 13.71
C LEU A 145 3.43 10.22 15.09
N GLY A 146 2.20 10.17 15.61
CA GLY A 146 1.84 10.66 16.94
C GLY A 146 1.57 12.15 16.99
N PHE A 147 1.19 12.77 15.87
CA PHE A 147 0.80 14.18 15.87
C PHE A 147 -0.54 14.39 16.60
N PRO A 148 -0.78 15.58 17.17
CA PRO A 148 -2.09 15.94 17.73
C PRO A 148 -3.17 15.82 16.66
N PRO A 149 -4.39 15.34 17.00
CA PRO A 149 -5.45 15.08 16.03
C PRO A 149 -5.89 16.37 15.32
N ASN A 150 -5.34 16.59 14.13
CA ASN A 150 -5.68 17.71 13.25
C ASN A 150 -5.43 17.34 11.79
N ILE A 151 -6.39 16.60 11.22
CA ILE A 151 -6.34 16.07 9.85
C ILE A 151 -6.14 17.19 8.82
N THR A 152 -6.70 18.39 9.05
CA THR A 152 -6.57 19.53 8.13
C THR A 152 -5.14 20.04 7.97
N ARG A 153 -4.25 19.72 8.92
CA ARG A 153 -2.83 20.07 8.90
C ARG A 153 -1.91 18.89 8.62
N ALA A 154 -2.46 17.69 8.37
CA ALA A 154 -1.68 16.46 8.24
C ALA A 154 -0.54 16.60 7.22
N VAL A 155 -0.85 17.16 6.06
CA VAL A 155 0.12 17.39 4.98
C VAL A 155 1.22 18.38 5.40
N GLU A 156 0.85 19.54 5.94
CA GLU A 156 1.80 20.59 6.34
C GLU A 156 2.71 20.13 7.48
N ASP A 157 2.15 19.45 8.48
CA ASP A 157 2.89 18.95 9.63
C ASP A 157 3.88 17.86 9.18
N ILE A 158 3.47 16.94 8.30
CA ILE A 158 4.37 15.93 7.72
C ILE A 158 5.47 16.59 6.88
N LYS A 159 5.17 17.61 6.07
CA LYS A 159 6.22 18.34 5.32
C LYS A 159 7.22 19.00 6.27
N GLN A 160 6.75 19.62 7.36
CA GLN A 160 7.62 20.24 8.35
C GLN A 160 8.48 19.19 9.05
N PHE A 161 7.89 18.05 9.39
CA PHE A 161 8.59 16.90 9.96
C PHE A 161 9.70 16.39 9.04
N LEU A 162 9.43 16.19 7.74
CA LEU A 162 10.43 15.78 6.76
C LEU A 162 11.53 16.82 6.51
N ARG A 163 11.31 18.11 6.85
CA ARG A 163 12.37 19.12 6.84
C ARG A 163 13.34 18.95 8.00
N LEU A 164 12.84 18.57 9.16
CA LEU A 164 13.60 18.43 10.40
C LEU A 164 14.37 17.09 10.42
N GLU A 165 13.71 16.01 10.03
CA GLU A 165 14.32 14.68 9.93
C GLU A 165 15.23 14.56 8.72
N ARG A 166 16.43 13.98 8.92
CA ARG A 166 17.46 13.95 7.86
C ARG A 166 17.46 12.67 7.03
N CYS A 167 17.18 11.52 7.66
CA CYS A 167 17.28 10.21 7.03
C CYS A 167 15.90 9.58 6.88
N TRP A 168 15.19 9.92 5.80
CA TRP A 168 13.88 9.35 5.53
C TRP A 168 13.75 8.89 4.07
N LEU A 169 12.89 7.90 3.86
CA LEU A 169 12.46 7.39 2.56
C LEU A 169 10.95 7.56 2.44
N MET A 170 10.49 8.20 1.36
CA MET A 170 9.08 8.30 1.00
C MET A 170 8.80 7.52 -0.28
N ILE A 171 7.85 6.59 -0.24
CA ILE A 171 7.33 5.88 -1.42
C ILE A 171 5.98 6.50 -1.81
N LEU A 172 5.89 6.97 -3.05
CA LEU A 172 4.68 7.51 -3.65
C LEU A 172 4.20 6.55 -4.73
N ASP A 173 3.21 5.72 -4.39
CA ASP A 173 2.75 4.66 -5.28
C ASP A 173 1.62 5.14 -6.21
N ASN A 174 1.67 4.75 -7.48
CA ASN A 174 0.71 5.09 -8.53
C ASN A 174 0.51 6.59 -8.80
N ASP A 175 1.55 7.42 -8.61
CA ASP A 175 1.49 8.86 -8.94
C ASP A 175 1.59 9.09 -10.46
N ASN A 176 0.50 8.88 -11.19
CA ASN A 176 0.49 8.96 -12.65
C ASN A 176 0.51 10.39 -13.19
N ASP A 177 -0.01 11.36 -12.42
CA ASP A 177 -0.21 12.75 -12.82
C ASP A 177 0.66 13.74 -12.02
N TRP A 178 1.64 13.23 -11.28
CA TRP A 178 2.56 14.02 -10.44
C TRP A 178 1.82 14.85 -9.40
N LEU A 179 0.73 14.28 -8.92
CA LEU A 179 -0.16 14.89 -7.95
C LEU A 179 0.61 15.24 -6.68
N ALA A 180 1.43 14.32 -6.19
CA ALA A 180 2.18 14.50 -4.96
C ALA A 180 3.16 15.68 -5.07
N PHE A 181 3.75 15.91 -6.25
CA PHE A 181 4.66 17.04 -6.47
C PHE A 181 3.95 18.35 -6.81
N ASN A 182 2.97 18.31 -7.69
CA ASN A 182 2.34 19.50 -8.25
C ASN A 182 1.31 20.10 -7.31
N ARG A 183 0.62 19.26 -6.53
CA ARG A 183 -0.46 19.71 -5.64
C ARG A 183 -0.01 19.79 -4.18
N PHE A 184 0.68 18.76 -3.69
CA PHE A 184 1.09 18.72 -2.30
C PHE A 184 2.44 19.41 -2.10
N GLY A 185 3.44 19.09 -2.93
CA GLY A 185 4.75 19.75 -2.89
C GLY A 185 5.59 19.29 -1.70
N PHE A 186 6.63 18.51 -1.96
CA PHE A 186 7.55 18.04 -0.91
C PHE A 186 8.56 19.12 -0.51
N PRO A 187 8.99 19.17 0.76
CA PRO A 187 9.92 20.18 1.22
C PRO A 187 11.24 20.14 0.45
N GLU A 188 11.67 21.27 -0.10
CA GLU A 188 12.96 21.40 -0.76
C GLU A 188 14.09 21.30 0.28
N THR A 189 14.57 20.07 0.49
CA THR A 189 15.59 19.73 1.47
C THR A 189 16.86 19.26 0.78
N GLY A 190 18.00 19.39 1.46
CA GLY A 190 19.29 18.84 1.03
C GLY A 190 19.44 17.34 1.31
N HIS A 191 18.37 16.66 1.71
CA HIS A 191 18.34 15.31 2.25
C HIS A 191 16.98 14.62 1.99
N GLY A 192 16.90 13.32 2.28
CA GLY A 192 15.72 12.50 2.07
C GLY A 192 15.66 11.86 0.68
N HIS A 193 15.06 10.68 0.61
CA HIS A 193 14.91 9.90 -0.61
C HIS A 193 13.44 9.71 -0.95
N ILE A 194 13.11 9.80 -2.23
CA ILE A 194 11.75 9.58 -2.73
C ILE A 194 11.79 8.54 -3.85
N ILE A 195 10.97 7.50 -3.72
CA ILE A 195 10.66 6.58 -4.81
C ILE A 195 9.24 6.86 -5.28
N ILE A 196 9.06 7.03 -6.59
CA ILE A 196 7.75 7.22 -7.20
C ILE A 196 7.50 6.04 -8.12
N THR A 197 6.31 5.43 -8.03
CA THR A 197 5.87 4.47 -9.04
C THR A 197 4.78 5.09 -9.91
N CYS A 198 4.91 4.97 -11.23
CA CYS A 198 3.95 5.54 -12.16
C CYS A 198 3.87 4.76 -13.48
N ARG A 199 2.84 5.03 -14.27
CA ARG A 199 2.69 4.49 -15.63
C ARG A 199 3.19 5.46 -16.69
N ALA A 200 3.04 6.75 -16.46
CA ALA A 200 3.27 7.79 -17.45
C ALA A 200 4.77 8.08 -17.64
N ARG A 201 5.22 7.98 -18.90
CA ARG A 201 6.57 8.40 -19.29
C ARG A 201 6.72 9.92 -19.38
N VAL A 202 5.63 10.65 -19.60
CA VAL A 202 5.64 12.08 -19.97
C VAL A 202 6.40 12.94 -18.97
N HIS A 203 6.33 12.58 -17.70
CA HIS A 203 6.90 13.37 -16.62
C HIS A 203 8.29 12.90 -16.19
N THR A 204 8.82 11.85 -16.81
CA THR A 204 10.16 11.33 -16.49
C THR A 204 11.29 12.31 -16.84
N SER A 205 10.99 13.35 -17.61
CA SER A 205 11.90 14.45 -17.96
C SER A 205 11.82 15.64 -16.99
N ASP A 206 11.06 15.54 -15.90
CA ASP A 206 10.96 16.62 -14.90
C ASP A 206 12.33 16.83 -14.22
N PRO A 207 12.84 18.09 -14.16
CA PRO A 207 14.18 18.38 -13.63
C PRO A 207 14.34 18.04 -12.14
N ARG A 208 13.25 17.84 -11.40
CA ARG A 208 13.27 17.40 -10.00
C ARG A 208 13.65 15.92 -9.87
N ILE A 209 13.45 15.11 -10.91
CA ILE A 209 13.74 13.68 -10.91
C ILE A 209 15.24 13.48 -11.07
N THR A 210 15.86 12.78 -10.12
CA THR A 210 17.29 12.42 -10.23
C THR A 210 17.50 11.31 -11.26
N MET A 211 16.63 10.31 -11.26
CA MET A 211 16.68 9.21 -12.22
C MET A 211 15.28 8.70 -12.54
N ALA A 212 14.96 8.65 -13.83
CA ALA A 212 13.81 7.90 -14.32
C ALA A 212 14.26 6.48 -14.72
N LEU A 213 13.61 5.47 -14.14
CA LEU A 213 13.96 4.07 -14.30
C LEU A 213 12.85 3.33 -15.06
N PRO A 214 13.01 3.09 -16.37
CA PRO A 214 12.02 2.37 -17.16
C PRO A 214 12.01 0.90 -16.78
N MET A 215 10.84 0.40 -16.39
CA MET A 215 10.65 -0.98 -15.99
C MET A 215 10.28 -1.86 -17.17
N ASN A 216 11.15 -2.83 -17.46
CA ASN A 216 10.94 -3.85 -18.49
C ASN A 216 10.33 -5.13 -17.92
N PRO A 217 9.82 -6.06 -18.74
CA PRO A 217 9.53 -7.43 -18.31
C PRO A 217 10.73 -8.11 -17.62
N LEU A 218 10.47 -9.19 -16.88
CA LEU A 218 11.52 -10.01 -16.27
C LEU A 218 12.42 -10.61 -17.36
N LYS A 219 13.67 -10.89 -16.99
CA LYS A 219 14.50 -11.75 -17.85
C LYS A 219 13.87 -13.15 -17.90
N PRO A 220 14.01 -13.90 -19.00
CA PRO A 220 13.40 -15.22 -19.12
C PRO A 220 13.76 -16.18 -17.98
N MET A 221 15.01 -16.13 -17.47
CA MET A 221 15.40 -16.94 -16.32
C MET A 221 14.68 -16.52 -15.03
N GLU A 222 14.59 -15.21 -14.75
CA GLU A 222 13.88 -14.69 -13.58
C GLU A 222 12.37 -15.00 -13.64
N ALA A 223 11.75 -14.90 -14.83
CA ALA A 223 10.37 -15.31 -15.04
C ALA A 223 10.15 -16.80 -14.83
N LYS A 224 11.10 -17.64 -15.25
CA LYS A 224 11.06 -19.09 -15.01
C LYS A 224 11.17 -19.40 -13.52
N ASP A 225 12.06 -18.71 -12.81
CA ASP A 225 12.21 -18.86 -11.36
C ASP A 225 10.94 -18.44 -10.61
N LEU A 226 10.30 -17.34 -11.03
CA LEU A 226 9.00 -16.92 -10.51
C LEU A 226 7.94 -18.00 -10.73
N LEU A 227 7.82 -18.52 -11.95
CA LEU A 227 6.85 -19.57 -12.29
C LEU A 227 7.03 -20.79 -11.39
N PHE A 228 8.25 -21.31 -11.28
CA PHE A 228 8.53 -22.50 -10.48
C PHE A 228 8.34 -22.27 -8.98
N SER A 229 8.81 -21.12 -8.46
CA SER A 229 8.65 -20.78 -7.04
C SER A 229 7.17 -20.66 -6.66
N ARG A 230 6.40 -19.92 -7.45
CA ARG A 230 4.99 -19.67 -7.17
C ARG A 230 4.09 -20.88 -7.40
N ALA A 231 4.45 -21.75 -8.36
CA ALA A 231 3.73 -23.00 -8.64
C ALA A 231 4.09 -24.14 -7.67
N GLY A 232 4.99 -23.93 -6.71
CA GLY A 232 5.40 -24.96 -5.75
C GLY A 232 6.21 -26.10 -6.38
N ILE A 233 6.91 -25.86 -7.49
CA ILE A 233 7.68 -26.90 -8.19
C ILE A 233 9.07 -27.05 -7.55
N ASP A 234 9.29 -28.23 -6.98
CA ASP A 234 10.55 -28.64 -6.35
C ASP A 234 11.74 -28.48 -7.31
N THR A 235 12.89 -28.09 -6.78
CA THR A 235 14.13 -27.87 -7.55
C THR A 235 14.56 -29.11 -8.35
N LYS A 236 14.34 -30.31 -7.82
CA LYS A 236 14.63 -31.60 -8.48
C LYS A 236 13.81 -31.81 -9.77
N ASP A 237 12.59 -31.28 -9.82
CA ASP A 237 11.65 -31.49 -10.92
C ASP A 237 11.71 -30.34 -11.95
N ARG A 238 12.41 -29.23 -11.65
CA ARG A 238 12.48 -28.07 -12.56
C ARG A 238 13.06 -28.41 -13.93
N LEU A 239 14.01 -29.34 -13.98
CA LEU A 239 14.67 -29.72 -15.23
C LEU A 239 13.69 -30.41 -16.20
N SER A 240 12.77 -31.24 -15.69
CA SER A 240 11.80 -31.96 -16.52
C SER A 240 10.75 -31.03 -17.16
N TRP A 241 10.52 -29.87 -16.53
CA TRP A 241 9.57 -28.86 -16.98
C TRP A 241 10.19 -27.68 -17.73
N GLU A 242 11.49 -27.71 -18.01
CA GLU A 242 12.21 -26.54 -18.50
C GLU A 242 11.71 -26.01 -19.87
N LEU A 243 11.35 -26.91 -20.79
CA LEU A 243 10.83 -26.53 -22.10
C LEU A 243 9.41 -25.96 -22.00
N GLN A 244 8.53 -26.61 -21.25
CA GLN A 244 7.15 -26.19 -21.05
C GLN A 244 7.09 -24.86 -20.29
N ALA A 245 7.96 -24.66 -19.30
CA ALA A 245 8.08 -23.41 -18.57
C ALA A 245 8.50 -22.26 -19.51
N LYS A 246 9.44 -22.50 -20.44
CA LYS A 246 9.84 -21.53 -21.47
C LYS A 246 8.65 -21.13 -22.34
N ASP A 247 7.79 -22.07 -22.73
CA ASP A 247 6.59 -21.78 -23.51
C ASP A 247 5.58 -20.94 -22.74
N VAL A 248 5.35 -21.25 -21.46
CA VAL A 248 4.47 -20.44 -20.58
C VAL A 248 5.00 -19.02 -20.46
N ILE A 249 6.25 -18.80 -20.04
CA ILE A 249 6.77 -17.44 -19.83
C ILE A 249 6.84 -16.64 -21.13
N LYS A 250 7.08 -17.29 -22.28
CA LYS A 250 7.05 -16.66 -23.60
C LYS A 250 5.63 -16.19 -23.93
N ARG A 251 4.62 -17.01 -23.65
CA ARG A 251 3.20 -16.66 -23.85
C ARG A 251 2.75 -15.55 -22.90
N MET A 252 3.28 -15.53 -21.68
CA MET A 252 3.03 -14.47 -20.67
C MET A 252 3.90 -13.22 -20.86
N GLY A 253 4.74 -13.17 -21.90
CA GLY A 253 5.60 -12.03 -22.17
C GLY A 253 6.62 -11.72 -21.06
N CYS A 254 6.96 -12.71 -20.23
CA CYS A 254 7.86 -12.58 -19.08
C CYS A 254 7.46 -11.48 -18.08
N GLN A 255 6.16 -11.18 -17.96
CA GLN A 255 5.70 -10.17 -17.03
C GLN A 255 5.39 -10.76 -15.67
N PRO A 256 5.82 -10.13 -14.55
CA PRO A 256 5.64 -10.67 -13.21
C PRO A 256 4.20 -11.08 -12.92
N LEU A 257 3.23 -10.18 -13.11
CA LEU A 257 1.83 -10.48 -12.80
C LEU A 257 1.29 -11.67 -13.62
N ALA A 258 1.52 -11.68 -14.94
CA ALA A 258 1.01 -12.74 -15.79
C ALA A 258 1.63 -14.10 -15.44
N VAL A 259 2.92 -14.12 -15.13
CA VAL A 259 3.64 -15.33 -14.75
C VAL A 259 3.21 -15.81 -13.36
N ASP A 260 3.09 -14.91 -12.39
CA ASP A 260 2.59 -15.20 -11.04
C ASP A 260 1.17 -15.75 -11.08
N SER A 261 0.26 -15.13 -11.83
CA SER A 261 -1.11 -15.62 -11.99
C SER A 261 -1.19 -16.98 -12.71
N ALA A 262 -0.32 -17.22 -13.70
CA ALA A 262 -0.23 -18.53 -14.35
C ALA A 262 0.25 -19.62 -13.37
N ALA A 263 1.28 -19.30 -12.58
CA ALA A 263 1.82 -20.20 -11.56
C ALA A 263 0.80 -20.49 -10.44
N ALA A 264 0.08 -19.47 -10.01
CA ALA A 264 -1.01 -19.57 -9.05
C ALA A 264 -2.11 -20.50 -9.55
N TYR A 265 -2.53 -20.36 -10.82
CA TYR A 265 -3.51 -21.25 -11.43
C TYR A 265 -3.05 -22.71 -11.47
N ILE A 266 -1.79 -22.94 -11.86
CA ILE A 266 -1.17 -24.29 -11.88
C ILE A 266 -1.24 -24.93 -10.49
N LEU A 267 -0.83 -24.20 -9.46
CA LEU A 267 -0.82 -24.68 -8.08
C LEU A 267 -2.23 -24.95 -7.56
N CYS A 268 -3.16 -24.01 -7.72
CA CYS A 268 -4.52 -24.12 -7.16
C CYS A 268 -5.31 -25.27 -7.77
N ASN A 269 -5.10 -25.56 -9.05
CA ASN A 269 -5.78 -26.65 -9.75
C ASN A 269 -5.05 -27.98 -9.63
N ASN A 270 -3.86 -28.00 -8.98
CA ASN A 270 -3.00 -29.17 -8.88
C ASN A 270 -2.74 -29.83 -10.25
N ILE A 271 -2.44 -29.01 -11.26
CA ILE A 271 -2.17 -29.46 -12.64
C ILE A 271 -0.71 -29.29 -12.99
N THR A 272 -0.25 -30.01 -14.00
CA THR A 272 1.08 -29.85 -14.59
C THR A 272 1.16 -28.60 -15.48
N ILE A 273 2.39 -28.13 -15.75
CA ILE A 273 2.62 -27.04 -16.71
C ILE A 273 2.08 -27.42 -18.11
N HIS A 274 2.16 -28.70 -18.47
CA HIS A 274 1.64 -29.20 -19.74
C HIS A 274 0.12 -29.10 -19.83
N GLU A 275 -0.60 -29.52 -18.79
CA GLU A 275 -2.05 -29.39 -18.70
C GLU A 275 -2.50 -27.93 -18.73
N TYR A 276 -1.76 -27.04 -18.05
CA TYR A 276 -2.00 -25.59 -18.14
C TYR A 276 -1.86 -25.05 -19.57
N LEU A 277 -0.80 -25.44 -20.28
CA LEU A 277 -0.62 -25.07 -21.69
C LEU A 277 -1.76 -25.59 -22.57
N ASN A 278 -2.31 -26.78 -22.27
CA ASN A 278 -3.47 -27.32 -22.96
C ASN A 278 -4.76 -26.56 -22.62
N ALA A 279 -4.98 -26.18 -21.36
CA ALA A 279 -6.13 -25.36 -20.95
C ALA A 279 -6.14 -23.97 -21.61
N LEU A 280 -4.95 -23.45 -21.97
CA LEU A 280 -4.80 -22.23 -22.75
C LEU A 280 -5.05 -22.43 -24.26
N LYS A 281 -5.02 -23.66 -24.79
CA LYS A 281 -5.32 -23.93 -26.22
C LYS A 281 -6.84 -23.79 -26.43
N GLY A 282 -7.25 -22.99 -27.42
CA GLY A 282 -8.66 -22.81 -27.77
C GLY A 282 -9.37 -21.60 -27.13
N ARG A 283 -8.80 -20.99 -26.08
CA ARG A 283 -9.32 -19.73 -25.53
C ARG A 283 -8.91 -18.56 -26.45
N LYS A 284 -9.90 -17.98 -27.14
CA LYS A 284 -9.70 -16.76 -27.94
C LYS A 284 -9.54 -15.59 -26.98
N ILE A 285 -8.45 -14.87 -27.20
CA ILE A 285 -8.15 -13.59 -26.58
C ILE A 285 -9.31 -12.62 -26.85
N SER A 286 -10.03 -12.23 -25.80
CA SER A 286 -11.05 -11.19 -25.90
C SER A 286 -10.40 -9.87 -26.32
N ARG A 287 -11.05 -9.13 -27.20
CA ARG A 287 -10.58 -7.82 -27.70
C ARG A 287 -11.34 -6.64 -27.08
N ARG A 288 -12.26 -6.86 -26.15
CA ARG A 288 -13.20 -5.82 -25.68
C ARG A 288 -12.56 -4.79 -24.75
N LEU A 289 -11.60 -5.19 -23.91
CA LEU A 289 -10.86 -4.33 -22.98
C LEU A 289 -9.78 -3.44 -23.66
N LEU A 290 -9.64 -3.52 -25.00
CA LEU A 290 -8.63 -2.81 -25.80
C LEU A 290 -8.91 -1.30 -26.02
N SER A 291 -9.89 -0.71 -25.35
CA SER A 291 -10.25 0.71 -25.50
C SER A 291 -9.39 1.65 -24.65
N TYR A 292 -8.87 1.21 -23.50
CA TYR A 292 -7.93 1.99 -22.69
C TYR A 292 -6.47 1.74 -23.12
N ARG A 293 -6.03 2.44 -24.17
CA ARG A 293 -4.67 2.33 -24.75
C ARG A 293 -3.75 3.47 -24.32
N PRO A 294 -2.52 3.14 -23.89
CA PRO A 294 -1.32 3.47 -24.64
C PRO A 294 -1.11 2.37 -25.71
N LYS A 295 -0.85 2.76 -26.95
CA LYS A 295 -0.78 1.86 -28.11
C LYS A 295 0.21 0.69 -27.90
N GLY A 296 -0.28 -0.55 -28.07
CA GLY A 296 0.46 -1.56 -28.84
C GLY A 296 1.15 -2.72 -28.13
N SER A 297 0.51 -3.48 -27.24
CA SER A 297 1.14 -4.72 -26.75
C SER A 297 0.22 -5.93 -26.77
N LYS A 298 0.75 -7.07 -27.25
CA LYS A 298 0.17 -8.44 -27.17
C LYS A 298 -0.06 -8.92 -25.72
N TYR A 299 0.02 -8.01 -24.75
CA TYR A 299 0.16 -8.20 -23.31
C TYR A 299 -1.20 -8.28 -22.59
N GLN A 300 -2.08 -7.30 -22.78
CA GLN A 300 -3.35 -7.20 -22.04
C GLN A 300 -4.20 -8.45 -22.25
N THR A 301 -4.25 -8.86 -23.51
CA THR A 301 -4.63 -10.17 -24.04
C THR A 301 -4.29 -11.39 -23.16
N SER A 302 -3.06 -11.51 -22.67
CA SER A 302 -2.61 -12.70 -21.92
C SER A 302 -3.06 -12.63 -20.46
N VAL A 303 -3.03 -11.45 -19.85
CA VAL A 303 -3.53 -11.24 -18.49
C VAL A 303 -5.04 -11.42 -18.40
N GLU A 304 -5.80 -10.89 -19.36
CA GLU A 304 -7.26 -11.08 -19.42
C GLU A 304 -7.64 -12.55 -19.49
N THR A 305 -6.94 -13.32 -20.33
CA THR A 305 -7.20 -14.76 -20.47
C THR A 305 -6.95 -15.49 -19.15
N ILE A 306 -5.90 -15.12 -18.40
CA ILE A 306 -5.59 -15.71 -17.10
C ILE A 306 -6.63 -15.31 -16.05
N ILE A 307 -7.01 -14.03 -15.98
CA ILE A 307 -8.06 -13.57 -15.06
C ILE A 307 -9.36 -14.30 -15.38
N GLN A 308 -9.69 -14.48 -16.66
CA GLN A 308 -10.86 -15.25 -17.06
C GLN A 308 -10.78 -16.71 -16.60
N MET A 309 -9.62 -17.37 -16.77
CA MET A 309 -9.41 -18.73 -16.28
C MET A 309 -9.58 -18.83 -14.76
N ALA A 310 -8.98 -17.92 -14.00
CA ALA A 310 -9.14 -17.87 -12.55
C ALA A 310 -10.60 -17.62 -12.15
N LEU A 311 -11.30 -16.71 -12.85
CA LEU A 311 -12.72 -16.45 -12.60
C LEU A 311 -13.61 -17.65 -12.94
N ASP A 312 -13.30 -18.42 -13.97
CA ASP A 312 -14.05 -19.65 -14.30
C ASP A 312 -13.93 -20.70 -13.18
N GLU A 313 -12.79 -20.77 -12.51
CA GLU A 313 -12.60 -21.61 -11.31
C GLU A 313 -13.31 -21.02 -10.09
N ILE A 314 -13.13 -19.73 -9.81
CA ILE A 314 -13.78 -19.05 -8.67
C ILE A 314 -15.31 -19.11 -8.76
N LYS A 315 -15.90 -19.08 -9.96
CA LYS A 315 -17.36 -19.25 -10.14
C LYS A 315 -17.89 -20.60 -9.62
N LYS A 316 -17.04 -21.62 -9.52
CA LYS A 316 -17.41 -22.92 -8.93
C LYS A 316 -17.52 -22.85 -7.40
N SER A 317 -16.95 -21.82 -6.79
CA SER A 317 -17.03 -21.48 -5.36
C SER A 317 -17.97 -20.28 -5.16
N PRO A 318 -19.25 -20.50 -4.82
CA PRO A 318 -20.24 -19.41 -4.75
C PRO A 318 -19.84 -18.30 -3.77
N ASP A 319 -19.26 -18.68 -2.63
CA ASP A 319 -18.84 -17.78 -1.56
C ASP A 319 -17.67 -16.89 -1.99
N ALA A 320 -16.62 -17.47 -2.60
CA ALA A 320 -15.48 -16.72 -3.12
C ALA A 320 -15.89 -15.78 -4.26
N PHE A 321 -16.73 -16.26 -5.18
CA PHE A 321 -17.24 -15.43 -6.27
C PHE A 321 -18.13 -14.29 -5.76
N ARG A 322 -18.98 -14.56 -4.76
CA ARG A 322 -19.84 -13.55 -4.14
C ARG A 322 -19.01 -12.47 -3.45
N LEU A 323 -18.00 -12.87 -2.68
CA LEU A 323 -17.08 -11.95 -2.01
C LEU A 323 -16.32 -11.09 -3.02
N LEU A 324 -15.75 -11.70 -4.05
CA LEU A 324 -15.01 -10.98 -5.10
C LEU A 324 -15.88 -9.93 -5.80
N ASN A 325 -17.12 -10.28 -6.15
CA ASN A 325 -18.05 -9.35 -6.78
C ASN A 325 -18.40 -8.15 -5.90
N ILE A 326 -18.33 -8.26 -4.58
CA ILE A 326 -18.52 -7.13 -3.66
C ILE A 326 -17.24 -6.31 -3.49
N LEU A 327 -16.08 -6.96 -3.32
CA LEU A 327 -14.80 -6.30 -3.16
C LEU A 327 -14.46 -5.36 -4.33
N VAL A 328 -14.92 -5.70 -5.53
CA VAL A 328 -14.76 -4.85 -6.75
C VAL A 328 -15.48 -3.50 -6.65
N TRP A 329 -16.45 -3.34 -5.76
CA TRP A 329 -17.17 -2.07 -5.56
C TRP A 329 -16.76 -1.31 -4.31
N LEU A 330 -15.85 -1.87 -3.52
CA LEU A 330 -15.26 -1.23 -2.35
C LEU A 330 -13.89 -0.62 -2.71
N ASP A 331 -13.24 0.03 -1.74
CA ASP A 331 -11.90 0.58 -1.96
C ASP A 331 -10.90 -0.54 -2.26
N ARG A 332 -10.15 -0.39 -3.34
CA ARG A 332 -9.25 -1.41 -3.89
C ARG A 332 -8.03 -1.70 -2.99
N THR A 333 -7.70 -0.80 -2.08
CA THR A 333 -6.48 -0.82 -1.25
C THR A 333 -6.74 -0.69 0.24
N LYS A 334 -7.90 -0.14 0.64
CA LYS A 334 -8.24 0.16 2.04
C LYS A 334 -9.40 -0.66 2.62
N THR A 335 -9.95 -1.61 1.86
CA THR A 335 -11.00 -2.49 2.40
C THR A 335 -10.39 -3.43 3.43
N THR A 336 -10.83 -3.37 4.68
CA THR A 336 -10.31 -4.23 5.76
C THR A 336 -11.28 -5.34 6.14
N ILE A 337 -10.76 -6.44 6.69
CA ILE A 337 -11.58 -7.50 7.28
C ILE A 337 -12.42 -6.95 8.43
N SER A 338 -11.86 -6.09 9.27
CA SER A 338 -12.57 -5.42 10.37
C SER A 338 -13.73 -4.56 9.87
N PHE A 339 -13.55 -3.84 8.76
CA PHE A 339 -14.64 -3.14 8.10
C PHE A 339 -15.76 -4.11 7.69
N LEU A 340 -15.43 -5.20 6.99
CA LEU A 340 -16.42 -6.18 6.54
C LEU A 340 -17.16 -6.82 7.73
N LYS A 341 -16.44 -7.16 8.81
CA LYS A 341 -17.02 -7.70 10.05
C LYS A 341 -17.94 -6.68 10.72
N ARG A 342 -17.54 -5.42 10.79
CA ARG A 342 -18.38 -4.31 11.31
C ARG A 342 -19.64 -4.14 10.46
N ALA A 343 -19.52 -4.23 9.13
CA ALA A 343 -20.61 -4.05 8.19
C ALA A 343 -21.72 -5.12 8.27
N VAL A 344 -21.44 -6.28 8.88
CA VAL A 344 -22.39 -7.39 9.07
C VAL A 344 -22.73 -7.66 10.53
N PHE A 345 -22.33 -6.77 11.44
CA PHE A 345 -22.62 -6.85 12.86
C PHE A 345 -23.58 -5.72 13.25
N PRO A 346 -24.55 -5.94 14.17
CA PRO A 346 -25.46 -4.88 14.59
C PRO A 346 -24.73 -3.61 15.01
N GLN A 347 -25.16 -2.46 14.48
CA GLN A 347 -24.52 -1.16 14.75
C GLN A 347 -25.46 -0.22 15.51
N PRO A 348 -24.94 0.61 16.43
CA PRO A 348 -25.75 1.61 17.13
C PRO A 348 -26.30 2.65 16.14
N ARG A 349 -27.57 3.02 16.33
CA ARG A 349 -28.29 4.06 15.56
C ARG A 349 -29.23 4.81 16.50
N TRP A 350 -29.48 6.09 16.18
CA TRP A 350 -30.55 6.82 16.84
C TRP A 350 -31.91 6.31 16.36
N GLY A 351 -32.73 5.87 17.31
CA GLY A 351 -34.11 5.50 17.10
C GLY A 351 -35.02 6.73 16.95
N PRO A 352 -36.28 6.54 16.51
CA PRO A 352 -37.25 7.63 16.36
C PRO A 352 -37.57 8.38 17.68
N ASP A 353 -37.33 7.72 18.81
CA ASP A 353 -37.52 8.24 20.17
C ASP A 353 -36.27 8.98 20.70
N GLY A 354 -35.21 9.08 19.90
CA GLY A 354 -33.95 9.68 20.30
C GLY A 354 -33.11 8.81 21.23
N GLN A 355 -33.40 7.51 21.39
CA GLN A 355 -32.54 6.56 22.09
C GLN A 355 -31.61 5.81 21.13
N VAL A 356 -30.50 5.25 21.64
CA VAL A 356 -29.60 4.43 20.82
C VAL A 356 -30.15 3.01 20.73
N GLU A 357 -30.50 2.58 19.53
CA GLU A 357 -30.89 1.20 19.22
C GLU A 357 -29.78 0.45 18.47
N MET A 358 -29.63 -0.84 18.74
CA MET A 358 -28.77 -1.72 17.94
C MET A 358 -29.52 -2.12 16.69
N ARG A 359 -29.15 -1.53 15.54
CA ARG A 359 -29.79 -1.83 14.27
C ARG A 359 -29.13 -3.03 13.62
N ASP A 360 -29.94 -4.02 13.27
CA ASP A 360 -29.50 -5.19 12.51
C ASP A 360 -29.10 -4.82 11.07
N PRO A 361 -28.04 -5.44 10.49
CA PRO A 361 -27.60 -5.19 9.11
C PRO A 361 -28.68 -5.40 8.05
N GLN A 362 -29.61 -6.34 8.23
CA GLN A 362 -30.71 -6.55 7.27
C GLN A 362 -31.64 -5.33 7.19
N ARG A 363 -31.83 -4.60 8.30
CA ARG A 363 -32.61 -3.34 8.31
C ARG A 363 -31.91 -2.20 7.57
N SER A 364 -30.63 -2.37 7.22
CA SER A 364 -29.85 -1.45 6.37
C SER A 364 -29.68 -1.98 4.94
N TYR A 365 -30.49 -2.98 4.54
CA TYR A 365 -30.42 -3.61 3.21
C TYR A 365 -29.08 -4.30 2.93
N VAL A 366 -28.38 -4.74 3.97
CA VAL A 366 -27.25 -5.67 3.79
C VAL A 366 -27.83 -7.06 3.48
N PRO A 367 -27.43 -7.68 2.35
CA PRO A 367 -27.93 -8.99 1.95
C PRO A 367 -27.66 -10.10 2.99
N SER A 368 -28.65 -10.97 3.21
CA SER A 368 -28.56 -12.06 4.20
C SER A 368 -27.49 -13.10 3.86
N ASP A 369 -27.24 -13.33 2.56
CA ASP A 369 -26.17 -14.19 2.06
C ASP A 369 -24.80 -13.60 2.41
N LEU A 370 -24.61 -12.28 2.27
CA LEU A 370 -23.36 -11.61 2.65
C LEU A 370 -23.14 -11.60 4.16
N ILE A 371 -24.20 -11.39 4.95
CA ILE A 371 -24.12 -11.47 6.41
C ILE A 371 -23.67 -12.87 6.83
N SER A 372 -24.32 -13.90 6.28
CA SER A 372 -24.00 -15.31 6.57
C SER A 372 -22.59 -15.68 6.11
N LEU A 373 -22.19 -15.24 4.91
CA LEU A 373 -20.86 -15.48 4.36
C LEU A 373 -19.79 -14.85 5.25
N ILE A 374 -19.88 -13.55 5.55
CA ILE A 374 -18.85 -12.81 6.27
C ILE A 374 -18.78 -13.26 7.74
N ASN A 375 -19.91 -13.58 8.40
CA ASN A 375 -19.90 -14.09 9.77
C ASN A 375 -19.55 -15.58 9.87
N GLY A 376 -19.75 -16.34 8.80
CA GLY A 376 -19.55 -17.78 8.76
C GLY A 376 -18.08 -18.22 8.63
N PRO A 377 -17.82 -19.53 8.80
CA PRO A 377 -16.50 -20.12 8.63
C PRO A 377 -16.01 -20.05 7.17
N SER A 378 -16.93 -19.98 6.21
CA SER A 378 -16.62 -19.87 4.78
C SER A 378 -15.88 -18.59 4.41
N PHE A 379 -15.99 -17.51 5.19
CA PHE A 379 -15.35 -16.24 4.87
C PHE A 379 -13.83 -16.36 4.68
N GLN A 380 -13.17 -17.06 5.61
CA GLN A 380 -11.72 -17.25 5.58
C GLN A 380 -11.29 -18.17 4.45
N LEU A 381 -12.12 -19.18 4.12
CA LEU A 381 -11.89 -20.04 2.96
C LEU A 381 -12.00 -19.26 1.66
N ALA A 382 -13.03 -18.42 1.53
CA ALA A 382 -13.23 -17.54 0.37
C ALA A 382 -12.05 -16.56 0.19
N LEU A 383 -11.58 -15.92 1.25
CA LEU A 383 -10.40 -15.05 1.20
C LEU A 383 -9.15 -15.81 0.75
N LYS A 384 -8.87 -16.97 1.36
CA LYS A 384 -7.73 -17.82 0.99
C LYS A 384 -7.81 -18.29 -0.45
N GLU A 385 -8.98 -18.63 -0.95
CA GLU A 385 -9.18 -19.05 -2.33
C GLU A 385 -8.88 -17.91 -3.31
N LEU A 386 -9.41 -16.71 -3.05
CA LEU A 386 -9.13 -15.52 -3.87
C LEU A 386 -7.64 -15.13 -3.84
N GLN A 387 -6.97 -15.26 -2.68
CA GLN A 387 -5.52 -15.05 -2.54
C GLN A 387 -4.72 -16.10 -3.30
N SER A 388 -5.14 -17.37 -3.24
CA SER A 388 -4.43 -18.48 -3.87
C SER A 388 -4.36 -18.30 -5.39
N TYR A 389 -5.42 -17.76 -6.00
CA TYR A 389 -5.47 -17.37 -7.42
C TYR A 389 -4.83 -16.00 -7.73
N SER A 390 -4.25 -15.32 -6.74
CA SER A 390 -3.64 -13.99 -6.86
C SER A 390 -4.61 -12.91 -7.38
N LEU A 391 -5.91 -13.07 -7.08
CA LEU A 391 -6.93 -12.07 -7.41
C LEU A 391 -6.92 -10.92 -6.39
N ILE A 392 -6.68 -11.26 -5.12
CA ILE A 392 -6.46 -10.33 -4.02
C ILE A 392 -5.12 -10.63 -3.35
N ALA A 393 -4.56 -9.65 -2.66
CA ALA A 393 -3.51 -9.81 -1.66
C ALA A 393 -4.07 -9.45 -0.28
N SER A 394 -3.57 -10.11 0.76
CA SER A 394 -3.80 -9.74 2.16
C SER A 394 -2.47 -9.49 2.84
N ASP A 395 -2.48 -8.62 3.84
CA ASP A 395 -1.28 -8.30 4.62
C ASP A 395 -1.06 -9.24 5.82
N GLU A 396 -1.50 -10.49 5.72
CA GLU A 396 -1.46 -11.45 6.83
C GLU A 396 -0.05 -12.04 7.12
N ILE A 397 1.01 -11.50 6.51
CA ILE A 397 2.35 -12.06 6.63
C ILE A 397 3.15 -11.22 7.64
N PHE A 398 3.57 -11.86 8.73
CA PHE A 398 4.39 -11.40 9.86
C PHE A 398 3.66 -11.01 11.16
N GLN A 399 3.20 -12.03 11.89
CA GLN A 399 3.13 -12.00 13.35
C GLN A 399 4.55 -12.17 13.94
N ASP A 400 5.32 -11.09 13.98
CA ASP A 400 6.46 -10.99 14.90
C ASP A 400 6.28 -9.71 15.75
N GLY A 401 5.43 -9.82 16.76
CA GLY A 401 5.53 -9.16 18.07
C GLY A 401 5.67 -7.63 18.21
N ARG A 402 5.71 -6.81 17.15
CA ARG A 402 5.98 -5.35 17.28
C ARG A 402 5.17 -4.41 16.39
N SER A 403 4.08 -4.86 15.77
CA SER A 403 3.11 -3.94 15.14
C SER A 403 1.84 -3.82 15.98
N LEU A 404 1.67 -2.66 16.61
CA LEU A 404 0.42 -2.26 17.27
C LEU A 404 -0.59 -1.84 16.18
N ARG A 405 -1.47 -2.79 15.83
CA ARG A 405 -2.65 -2.78 14.93
C ARG A 405 -2.46 -3.78 13.77
N SER A 406 -3.33 -4.80 13.76
CA SER A 406 -3.36 -5.87 12.77
C SER A 406 -3.58 -5.29 11.37
N ASN A 407 -2.63 -5.48 10.46
CA ASN A 407 -2.89 -5.19 9.06
C ASN A 407 -3.81 -6.28 8.49
N ASP A 408 -5.09 -5.95 8.36
CA ASP A 408 -6.17 -6.82 7.91
C ASP A 408 -6.77 -6.33 6.57
N ALA A 409 -5.96 -5.58 5.81
CA ALA A 409 -6.34 -4.98 4.55
C ALA A 409 -6.38 -6.02 3.41
N ILE A 410 -7.40 -5.88 2.56
CA ILE A 410 -7.61 -6.65 1.34
C ILE A 410 -7.29 -5.74 0.16
N VAL A 411 -6.28 -6.13 -0.62
CA VAL A 411 -5.81 -5.37 -1.78
C VAL A 411 -6.19 -6.12 -3.06
N LEU A 412 -7.02 -5.51 -3.91
CA LEU A 412 -7.44 -6.10 -5.18
C LEU A 412 -6.56 -5.60 -6.32
N HIS A 413 -6.03 -6.44 -7.21
CA HIS A 413 -5.16 -5.93 -8.29
C HIS A 413 -5.94 -5.04 -9.31
N PRO A 414 -5.39 -3.93 -9.85
CA PRO A 414 -6.14 -3.02 -10.74
C PRO A 414 -6.70 -3.72 -11.98
N LEU A 415 -5.94 -4.63 -12.59
CA LEU A 415 -6.41 -5.34 -13.79
C LEU A 415 -7.58 -6.29 -13.48
N THR A 416 -7.57 -6.94 -12.32
CA THR A 416 -8.69 -7.77 -11.84
C THR A 416 -9.94 -6.92 -11.64
N TYR A 417 -9.78 -5.76 -10.98
CA TYR A 417 -10.84 -4.78 -10.81
C TYR A 417 -11.45 -4.33 -12.15
N PHE A 418 -10.63 -3.87 -13.09
CA PHE A 418 -11.11 -3.41 -14.39
C PHE A 418 -11.79 -4.52 -15.19
N TYR A 419 -11.19 -5.71 -15.24
CA TYR A 419 -11.73 -6.85 -15.95
C TYR A 419 -13.12 -7.23 -15.44
N ILE A 420 -13.28 -7.37 -14.11
CA ILE A 420 -14.54 -7.81 -13.53
C ILE A 420 -15.64 -6.77 -13.79
N ARG A 421 -15.35 -5.47 -13.59
CA ARG A 421 -16.33 -4.40 -13.83
C ARG A 421 -16.81 -4.36 -15.28
N GLU A 422 -15.95 -4.63 -16.25
CA GLU A 422 -16.35 -4.68 -17.66
C GLU A 422 -17.03 -6.01 -18.05
N SER A 423 -16.81 -7.08 -17.29
CA SER A 423 -17.39 -8.40 -17.58
C SER A 423 -18.84 -8.57 -17.10
N LEU A 424 -19.29 -7.74 -16.16
CA LEU A 424 -20.63 -7.81 -15.57
C LEU A 424 -21.66 -7.10 -16.44
N SER A 425 -22.91 -7.61 -16.45
CA SER A 425 -24.03 -6.89 -17.05
C SER A 425 -24.38 -5.64 -16.23
N PRO A 426 -24.96 -4.59 -16.83
CA PRO A 426 -25.34 -3.36 -16.11
C PRO A 426 -26.21 -3.62 -14.87
N ASP A 427 -27.15 -4.57 -14.95
CA ASP A 427 -28.03 -4.92 -13.82
C ASP A 427 -27.23 -5.52 -12.65
N ARG A 428 -26.30 -6.44 -12.95
CA ARG A 428 -25.42 -7.05 -11.94
C ARG A 428 -24.43 -6.05 -11.36
N MET A 429 -23.99 -5.09 -12.17
CA MET A 429 -23.15 -3.99 -11.69
C MET A 429 -23.89 -3.15 -10.66
N LEU A 430 -25.13 -2.73 -10.98
CA LEU A 430 -25.96 -1.93 -10.10
C LEU A 430 -26.29 -2.69 -8.80
N GLU A 431 -26.69 -3.95 -8.91
CA GLU A 431 -26.98 -4.82 -7.76
C GLU A 431 -25.78 -4.91 -6.79
N ASN A 432 -24.58 -5.23 -7.31
CA ASN A 432 -23.39 -5.35 -6.48
C ASN A 432 -22.93 -4.00 -5.90
N ALA A 433 -23.09 -2.90 -6.65
CA ALA A 433 -22.79 -1.57 -6.15
C ALA A 433 -23.72 -1.16 -4.98
N ILE A 434 -25.01 -1.47 -5.07
CA ILE A 434 -25.98 -1.22 -3.99
C ILE A 434 -25.62 -2.05 -2.75
N HIS A 435 -25.27 -3.32 -2.93
CA HIS A 435 -24.84 -4.19 -1.83
C HIS A 435 -23.54 -3.70 -1.15
N ALA A 436 -22.57 -3.22 -1.93
CA ALA A 436 -21.36 -2.63 -1.36
C ALA A 436 -21.66 -1.32 -0.61
N LEU A 437 -22.56 -0.48 -1.15
CA LEU A 437 -22.99 0.75 -0.48
C LEU A 437 -23.74 0.46 0.83
N SER A 438 -24.60 -0.56 0.86
CA SER A 438 -25.31 -0.93 2.08
C SER A 438 -24.37 -1.41 3.19
N LEU A 439 -23.28 -2.12 2.84
CA LEU A 439 -22.21 -2.45 3.78
C LEU A 439 -21.55 -1.18 4.36
N VAL A 440 -21.19 -0.22 3.50
CA VAL A 440 -20.55 1.05 3.95
C VAL A 440 -21.48 1.85 4.86
N VAL A 441 -22.73 2.03 4.45
CA VAL A 441 -23.74 2.78 5.21
C VAL A 441 -24.08 2.09 6.53
N HIS A 442 -24.08 0.76 6.57
CA HIS A 442 -24.30 0.03 7.82
C HIS A 442 -23.09 0.13 8.75
N ALA A 443 -21.87 -0.12 8.25
CA ALA A 443 -20.66 -0.08 9.06
C ALA A 443 -20.43 1.28 9.72
N TYR A 444 -20.65 2.37 8.98
CA TYR A 444 -20.41 3.73 9.44
C TYR A 444 -21.71 4.54 9.45
N PRO A 445 -22.52 4.47 10.52
CA PRO A 445 -23.53 5.51 10.76
C PRO A 445 -22.85 6.86 10.65
N ILE A 446 -23.38 7.76 9.84
CA ILE A 446 -22.87 9.11 9.59
C ILE A 446 -22.18 9.68 10.84
N MET A 447 -20.87 10.01 10.71
CA MET A 447 -20.00 10.51 11.78
C MET A 447 -20.52 11.78 12.51
N GLN A 448 -21.58 12.41 12.03
CA GLN A 448 -22.20 13.59 12.64
C GLN A 448 -23.02 13.29 13.91
N ALA A 449 -23.17 12.02 14.32
CA ALA A 449 -24.04 11.63 15.43
C ALA A 449 -23.32 11.43 16.78
N GLY A 450 -21.99 11.59 16.86
CA GLY A 450 -21.24 11.49 18.13
C GLY A 450 -21.20 10.10 18.78
N LEU A 451 -21.64 9.05 18.07
CA LEU A 451 -21.75 7.68 18.61
C LEU A 451 -20.42 6.89 18.62
N ASP A 452 -19.40 7.35 17.90
CA ASP A 452 -18.09 6.66 17.77
C ASP A 452 -17.04 7.11 18.82
N GLN A 453 -17.43 7.85 19.88
CA GLN A 453 -16.52 8.16 20.99
C GLN A 453 -16.58 7.13 22.11
N ARG A 454 -16.12 5.89 21.88
CA ARG A 454 -15.72 4.96 22.96
C ARG A 454 -14.58 4.05 22.55
#